data_AF-A0AA90U2Q9-F1
#
_entry.id   AF-A0AA90U2Q9-F1
#
_cell.length_a   1.000
_cell.length_b   1.000
_cell.length_c   1.000
_cell.angle_alpha   90.00
_cell.angle_beta   90.00
_cell.angle_gamma   90.00
#
_symmetry.space_group_name_H-M   'P 1'
#
loop_
_entity.id
_entity.type
_entity.pdbx_description
1 polymer ?
#
loop_
_entity_poly.entity_id
_entity_poly.type
_entity_poly.pdbx_seq_one_letter_code
_entity_poly.pdbx_strand_id
1 'polypeptide(L)'
;MLPHAKNRAASQGLTFYGTQYIILLLLTLFIGWFLGIERVLIPAMAKDIYHISSYLYILSFLAAFGFTKSVLNLVSGKISDDIGRKKLLLIGWLVAIPVPFIFYFSTSWNMIVLANIEVAVNQAFAWTMTVTAGLDLSRSTSRGLTVGLNEAAGYIGQATAGVITGYMTASYGLREASFLFGIVVVIVAIGTTALTIRETVGFARSENVGINQTGSSVSFLKMFTDTSWSNKLLFSYSQAGLIEKFVDVVFWGLMPLYLLSLHFSLFTTAVLVGIYQMTWGLLQIITGRLSDHIGRNVLIITGFWIDSTAMVGFVFFHGIVIIGLLSLLAGLGMAFLYPVIIAAVNDRVKPSERGTRLGIYRLWRDSGYGFGAIFVGILASALNIKSVFIGVALLMAVSGGIVMIACRINHCKS
;
A
#
# COMPACT_ATOMS: atom_id res chain seq x y z
N MET A 1 -25.52 26.44 -26.74
CA MET A 1 -25.97 25.04 -26.55
C MET A 1 -25.10 24.20 -25.59
N LEU A 2 -24.24 24.81 -24.76
CA LEU A 2 -23.36 24.11 -23.78
C LEU A 2 -23.90 23.88 -22.34
N PRO A 3 -25.04 24.45 -21.86
CA PRO A 3 -25.51 24.18 -20.50
C PRO A 3 -26.16 22.79 -20.29
N HIS A 4 -26.65 22.16 -21.36
CA HIS A 4 -27.39 20.89 -21.25
C HIS A 4 -26.52 19.65 -21.04
N ALA A 5 -25.23 19.71 -21.38
CA ALA A 5 -24.29 18.60 -21.15
C ALA A 5 -23.88 18.47 -19.67
N LYS A 6 -23.69 19.61 -18.98
CA LYS A 6 -23.38 19.64 -17.53
C LYS A 6 -24.52 19.08 -16.68
N ASN A 7 -25.77 19.40 -17.05
CA ASN A 7 -26.95 18.91 -16.33
C ASN A 7 -27.29 17.44 -16.62
N ARG A 8 -27.04 16.92 -17.84
CA ARG A 8 -27.23 15.47 -18.11
C ARG A 8 -26.19 14.60 -17.39
N ALA A 9 -24.93 15.04 -17.29
CA ALA A 9 -23.92 14.34 -16.51
C ALA A 9 -24.21 14.35 -15.00
N ALA A 10 -24.78 15.45 -14.50
CA ALA A 10 -25.19 15.56 -13.09
C ALA A 10 -26.47 14.76 -12.76
N SER A 11 -27.40 14.59 -13.72
CA SER A 11 -28.69 13.91 -13.49
C SER A 11 -28.71 12.42 -13.82
N GLN A 12 -27.77 11.91 -14.63
CA GLN A 12 -27.64 10.47 -14.95
C GLN A 12 -26.72 9.70 -13.98
N GLY A 13 -26.09 10.42 -13.06
CA GLY A 13 -25.01 9.90 -12.21
C GLY A 13 -25.51 9.28 -10.92
N LEU A 14 -25.84 7.98 -10.95
CA LEU A 14 -25.52 7.05 -9.86
C LEU A 14 -25.63 5.58 -10.29
N THR A 15 -26.60 5.20 -11.13
CA THR A 15 -26.79 3.80 -11.54
C THR A 15 -25.79 3.34 -12.60
N PHE A 16 -25.46 4.19 -13.59
CA PHE A 16 -24.52 3.82 -14.67
C PHE A 16 -23.04 3.82 -14.23
N TYR A 17 -22.65 4.79 -13.38
CA TYR A 17 -21.27 4.89 -12.88
C TYR A 17 -21.03 4.09 -11.60
N GLY A 18 -22.08 3.76 -10.84
CA GLY A 18 -21.97 2.88 -9.68
C GLY A 18 -21.43 1.50 -10.05
N THR A 19 -21.90 0.93 -11.17
CA THR A 19 -21.38 -0.37 -11.66
C THR A 19 -19.90 -0.30 -12.01
N GLN A 20 -19.45 0.74 -12.72
CA GLN A 20 -18.02 0.91 -13.03
C GLN A 20 -17.17 1.04 -11.76
N TYR A 21 -17.66 1.81 -10.78
CA TYR A 21 -16.97 1.96 -9.51
C TYR A 21 -16.87 0.64 -8.73
N ILE A 22 -17.95 -0.14 -8.65
CA ILE A 22 -17.94 -1.48 -8.03
C ILE A 22 -16.94 -2.40 -8.73
N ILE A 23 -16.87 -2.37 -10.07
CA ILE A 23 -15.88 -3.15 -10.82
C ILE A 23 -14.45 -2.70 -10.49
N LEU A 24 -14.20 -1.39 -10.33
CA LEU A 24 -12.88 -0.89 -9.91
C LEU A 24 -12.53 -1.34 -8.49
N LEU A 25 -13.49 -1.41 -7.57
CA LEU A 25 -13.28 -2.00 -6.24
C LEU A 25 -12.96 -3.49 -6.32
N LEU A 26 -13.66 -4.24 -7.18
CA LEU A 26 -13.37 -5.65 -7.43
C LEU A 26 -11.97 -5.86 -8.02
N LEU A 27 -11.57 -5.03 -8.98
CA LEU A 27 -10.21 -5.06 -9.51
C LEU A 27 -9.18 -4.72 -8.44
N THR A 28 -9.51 -3.81 -7.53
CA THR A 28 -8.60 -3.49 -6.40
C THR A 28 -8.49 -4.66 -5.42
N LEU A 29 -9.57 -5.39 -5.19
CA LEU A 29 -9.52 -6.67 -4.47
C LEU A 29 -8.58 -7.66 -5.18
N PHE A 30 -8.64 -7.78 -6.51
CA PHE A 30 -7.74 -8.67 -7.28
C PHE A 30 -6.27 -8.22 -7.23
N ILE A 31 -6.01 -6.92 -7.29
CA ILE A 31 -4.66 -6.36 -7.10
C ILE A 31 -4.14 -6.71 -5.70
N GLY A 32 -5.02 -6.62 -4.70
CA GLY A 32 -4.76 -7.06 -3.34
C GLY A 32 -4.49 -8.57 -3.26
N TRP A 33 -5.29 -9.39 -3.93
CA TRP A 33 -5.08 -10.83 -3.99
C TRP A 33 -3.74 -11.21 -4.59
N PHE A 34 -3.38 -10.58 -5.70
CA PHE A 34 -2.12 -10.82 -6.38
C PHE A 34 -0.91 -10.53 -5.46
N LEU A 35 -0.92 -9.41 -4.75
CA LEU A 35 0.12 -9.08 -3.76
C LEU A 35 0.05 -9.98 -2.51
N GLY A 36 -1.15 -10.38 -2.10
CA GLY A 36 -1.39 -11.19 -0.92
C GLY A 36 -0.75 -12.58 -0.97
N ILE A 37 -0.54 -13.13 -2.18
CA ILE A 37 0.21 -14.38 -2.38
C ILE A 37 1.59 -14.29 -1.71
N GLU A 38 2.25 -13.14 -1.81
CA GLU A 38 3.63 -13.00 -1.37
C GLU A 38 3.80 -12.94 0.14
N ARG A 39 2.76 -12.57 0.89
CA ARG A 39 2.88 -12.22 2.30
C ARG A 39 3.18 -13.36 3.25
N VAL A 40 3.03 -14.60 2.80
CA VAL A 40 3.27 -15.79 3.63
C VAL A 40 4.09 -16.83 2.86
N LEU A 41 3.74 -17.04 1.59
CA LEU A 41 4.34 -18.11 0.80
C LEU A 41 5.78 -17.77 0.41
N ILE A 42 6.08 -16.54 0.00
CA ILE A 42 7.42 -16.17 -0.49
C ILE A 42 8.48 -16.25 0.62
N PRO A 43 8.26 -15.71 1.84
CA PRO A 43 9.20 -15.93 2.93
C PRO A 43 9.39 -17.42 3.26
N ALA A 44 8.32 -18.23 3.25
CA ALA A 44 8.41 -19.66 3.49
C ALA A 44 9.24 -20.38 2.41
N MET A 45 9.03 -20.05 1.12
CA MET A 45 9.83 -20.59 0.02
C MET A 45 11.33 -20.33 0.20
N ALA A 46 11.70 -19.16 0.76
CA ALA A 46 13.09 -18.80 0.99
C ALA A 46 13.83 -19.80 1.90
N LYS A 47 13.14 -20.34 2.92
CA LYS A 47 13.68 -21.34 3.85
C LYS A 47 13.52 -22.76 3.32
N ASP A 48 12.32 -23.12 2.87
CA ASP A 48 11.95 -24.51 2.60
C ASP A 48 12.46 -25.00 1.25
N ILE A 49 12.52 -24.11 0.25
CA ILE A 49 12.91 -24.46 -1.13
C ILE A 49 14.33 -23.99 -1.43
N TYR A 50 14.66 -22.76 -1.05
CA TYR A 50 15.95 -22.14 -1.38
C TYR A 50 17.01 -22.27 -0.29
N HIS A 51 16.63 -22.76 0.90
CA HIS A 51 17.53 -22.97 2.04
C HIS A 51 18.39 -21.75 2.41
N ILE A 52 17.80 -20.55 2.31
CA ILE A 52 18.50 -19.29 2.56
C ILE A 52 18.56 -19.01 4.07
N SER A 53 19.77 -18.86 4.59
CA SER A 53 19.97 -18.51 6.00
C SER A 53 19.84 -17.01 6.28
N SER A 54 20.35 -16.16 5.38
CA SER A 54 20.44 -14.71 5.56
C SER A 54 19.08 -14.02 5.39
N TYR A 55 18.57 -13.39 6.46
CA TYR A 55 17.33 -12.59 6.39
C TYR A 55 17.47 -11.39 5.47
N LEU A 56 18.65 -10.79 5.35
CA LEU A 56 18.88 -9.69 4.42
C LEU A 56 18.69 -10.13 2.97
N TYR A 57 19.15 -11.33 2.62
CA TYR A 57 18.92 -11.87 1.28
C TYR A 57 17.45 -12.28 1.09
N ILE A 58 16.81 -12.88 2.10
CA ILE A 58 15.37 -13.17 2.04
C ILE A 58 14.57 -11.87 1.83
N LEU A 59 14.93 -10.74 2.44
CA LEU A 59 14.15 -9.52 2.28
C LEU A 59 14.50 -8.69 1.03
N SER A 60 15.42 -9.16 0.19
CA SER A 60 15.82 -8.42 -1.02
C SER A 60 14.69 -8.28 -2.04
N PHE A 61 13.74 -9.22 -2.11
CA PHE A 61 12.56 -9.09 -2.99
C PHE A 61 11.73 -7.87 -2.61
N LEU A 62 11.57 -7.65 -1.30
CA LEU A 62 10.79 -6.53 -0.77
C LEU A 62 11.53 -5.21 -0.96
N ALA A 63 12.86 -5.24 -0.92
CA ALA A 63 13.69 -4.09 -1.26
C ALA A 63 13.49 -3.68 -2.73
N ALA A 64 13.59 -4.65 -3.65
CA ALA A 64 13.36 -4.44 -5.08
C ALA A 64 11.94 -3.95 -5.36
N PHE A 65 10.95 -4.54 -4.69
CA PHE A 65 9.56 -4.11 -4.76
C PHE A 65 9.39 -2.64 -4.34
N GLY A 66 9.92 -2.27 -3.17
CA GLY A 66 9.75 -0.95 -2.58
C GLY A 66 10.34 0.18 -3.41
N PHE A 67 11.59 0.02 -3.87
CA PHE A 67 12.25 1.02 -4.72
C PHE A 67 11.62 1.12 -6.11
N THR A 68 11.20 0.00 -6.70
CA THR A 68 10.52 0.02 -8.00
C THR A 68 9.17 0.72 -7.89
N LYS A 69 8.36 0.35 -6.88
CA LYS A 69 7.02 0.90 -6.67
C LYS A 69 7.09 2.40 -6.37
N SER A 70 8.05 2.85 -5.57
CA SER A 70 8.17 4.27 -5.21
C SER A 70 8.47 5.18 -6.41
N VAL A 71 9.39 4.76 -7.28
CA VAL A 71 9.72 5.49 -8.51
C VAL A 71 8.54 5.52 -9.47
N LEU A 72 7.88 4.37 -9.67
CA LEU A 72 6.76 4.29 -10.61
C LEU A 72 5.52 5.03 -10.11
N ASN A 73 5.25 5.04 -8.80
CA ASN A 73 4.14 5.80 -8.23
C ASN A 73 4.31 7.32 -8.35
N LEU A 74 5.53 7.82 -8.42
CA LEU A 74 5.79 9.24 -8.68
C LEU A 74 5.33 9.64 -10.10
N VAL A 75 5.46 8.75 -11.08
CA VAL A 75 5.25 9.06 -12.50
C VAL A 75 3.95 8.49 -13.09
N SER A 76 3.34 7.48 -12.45
CA SER A 76 2.18 6.75 -12.98
C SER A 76 0.97 7.65 -13.26
N GLY A 77 0.73 8.64 -12.41
CA GLY A 77 -0.34 9.63 -12.62
C GLY A 77 -0.15 10.39 -13.95
N LYS A 78 1.05 10.93 -14.18
CA LYS A 78 1.38 11.66 -15.41
C LYS A 78 1.30 10.75 -16.65
N ILE A 79 1.84 9.53 -16.56
CA ILE A 79 1.75 8.56 -17.66
C ILE A 79 0.27 8.29 -18.00
N SER A 80 -0.59 8.15 -16.99
CA SER A 80 -2.01 7.90 -17.20
C SER A 80 -2.78 9.07 -17.83
N ASP A 81 -2.29 10.30 -17.65
CA ASP A 81 -2.88 11.48 -18.29
C ASP A 81 -2.61 11.49 -19.80
N ASP A 82 -1.49 10.90 -20.22
CA ASP A 82 -1.08 10.81 -21.62
C ASP A 82 -1.70 9.60 -22.33
N ILE A 83 -1.52 8.38 -21.79
CA ILE A 83 -1.95 7.14 -22.45
C ILE A 83 -3.36 6.67 -22.08
N GLY A 84 -3.95 7.24 -21.01
CA GLY A 84 -5.26 6.85 -20.49
C GLY A 84 -5.18 5.85 -19.33
N ARG A 85 -6.22 5.86 -18.48
CA ARG A 85 -6.26 5.12 -17.22
C ARG A 85 -6.51 3.64 -17.47
N LYS A 86 -7.38 3.31 -18.45
CA LYS A 86 -7.67 1.90 -18.83
C LYS A 86 -6.43 1.23 -19.40
N LYS A 87 -5.69 1.90 -20.28
CA LYS A 87 -4.51 1.33 -20.92
C LYS A 87 -3.40 1.06 -19.90
N LEU A 88 -3.12 2.02 -19.01
CA LEU A 88 -2.09 1.83 -17.99
C LEU A 88 -2.47 0.73 -16.98
N LEU A 89 -3.76 0.61 -16.62
CA LEU A 89 -4.28 -0.50 -15.81
C LEU A 89 -4.04 -1.85 -16.48
N LEU A 90 -4.33 -1.96 -17.79
CA LEU A 90 -4.12 -3.19 -18.55
C LEU A 90 -2.63 -3.53 -18.66
N ILE A 91 -1.76 -2.55 -18.91
CA ILE A 91 -0.30 -2.75 -18.91
C ILE A 91 0.17 -3.32 -17.57
N GLY A 92 -0.32 -2.77 -16.44
CA GLY A 92 -0.01 -3.30 -15.11
C GLY A 92 -0.36 -4.78 -14.96
N TRP A 93 -1.50 -5.21 -15.50
CA TRP A 93 -1.89 -6.63 -15.48
C TRP A 93 -1.13 -7.51 -16.48
N LEU A 94 -0.76 -6.98 -17.65
CA LEU A 94 0.08 -7.71 -18.60
C LEU A 94 1.47 -7.99 -18.03
N VAL A 95 2.05 -7.02 -17.31
CA VAL A 95 3.33 -7.19 -16.60
C VAL A 95 3.22 -8.22 -15.46
N ALA A 96 2.03 -8.48 -14.92
CA ALA A 96 1.82 -9.50 -13.90
C ALA A 96 1.76 -10.94 -14.45
N ILE A 97 1.66 -11.13 -15.77
CA ILE A 97 1.54 -12.46 -16.37
C ILE A 97 2.73 -13.38 -16.05
N PRO A 98 4.01 -12.93 -16.16
CA PRO A 98 5.14 -13.83 -15.91
C PRO A 98 5.29 -14.23 -14.44
N VAL A 99 4.81 -13.41 -13.50
CA VAL A 99 5.03 -13.60 -12.05
C VAL A 99 4.61 -14.99 -11.53
N PRO A 100 3.37 -15.50 -11.75
CA PRO A 100 3.01 -16.84 -11.29
C PRO A 100 3.92 -17.94 -11.87
N PHE A 101 4.32 -17.82 -13.15
CA PHE A 101 5.23 -18.77 -13.79
C PHE A 101 6.62 -18.70 -13.17
N ILE A 102 7.11 -17.50 -12.86
CA ILE A 102 8.39 -17.33 -12.17
C ILE A 102 8.32 -17.96 -10.78
N PHE A 103 7.25 -17.78 -10.01
CA PHE A 103 7.10 -18.46 -8.71
C PHE A 103 7.09 -19.98 -8.83
N TYR A 104 6.48 -20.52 -9.88
CA TYR A 104 6.43 -21.97 -10.10
C TYR A 104 7.78 -22.56 -10.54
N PHE A 105 8.40 -21.95 -11.55
CA PHE A 105 9.61 -22.46 -12.22
C PHE A 105 10.92 -21.89 -11.66
N SER A 106 10.86 -21.07 -10.61
CA SER A 106 12.05 -20.42 -10.07
C SER A 106 13.08 -21.44 -9.58
N THR A 107 14.32 -21.26 -10.02
CA THR A 107 15.48 -22.08 -9.63
C THR A 107 16.44 -21.33 -8.72
N SER A 108 16.29 -20.01 -8.61
CA SER A 108 17.09 -19.15 -7.76
C SER A 108 16.26 -18.04 -7.14
N TRP A 109 16.71 -17.52 -6.00
CA TRP A 109 16.06 -16.41 -5.31
C TRP A 109 16.07 -15.11 -6.13
N ASN A 110 17.07 -14.91 -6.98
CA ASN A 110 17.13 -13.74 -7.86
C ASN A 110 15.94 -13.69 -8.83
N MET A 111 15.36 -14.83 -9.20
CA MET A 111 14.12 -14.86 -9.98
C MET A 111 12.92 -14.35 -9.17
N ILE A 112 12.85 -14.65 -7.87
CA ILE A 112 11.83 -14.12 -6.95
C ILE A 112 11.97 -12.59 -6.80
N VAL A 113 13.22 -12.10 -6.72
CA VAL A 113 13.52 -10.66 -6.71
C VAL A 113 13.06 -9.99 -8.01
N LEU A 114 13.34 -10.62 -9.17
CA LEU A 114 12.88 -10.12 -10.47
C LEU A 114 11.35 -10.09 -10.57
N ALA A 115 10.67 -11.17 -10.16
CA ALA A 115 9.21 -11.21 -10.12
C ALA A 115 8.65 -10.07 -9.24
N ASN A 116 9.33 -9.70 -8.16
CA ASN A 116 8.89 -8.62 -7.29
C ASN A 116 9.05 -7.22 -7.90
N ILE A 117 9.95 -7.04 -8.87
CA ILE A 117 9.98 -5.83 -9.70
C ILE A 117 8.71 -5.77 -10.56
N GLU A 118 8.30 -6.90 -11.16
CA GLU A 118 7.08 -6.98 -11.96
C GLU A 118 5.82 -6.77 -11.10
N VAL A 119 5.78 -7.36 -9.90
CA VAL A 119 4.70 -7.12 -8.92
C VAL A 119 4.67 -5.63 -8.56
N ALA A 120 5.82 -4.99 -8.31
CA ALA A 120 5.86 -3.55 -8.04
C ALA A 120 5.34 -2.69 -9.20
N VAL A 121 5.65 -3.06 -10.46
CA VAL A 121 5.09 -2.39 -11.65
C VAL A 121 3.58 -2.56 -11.70
N ASN A 122 3.08 -3.78 -11.50
CA ASN A 122 1.65 -4.07 -11.41
C ASN A 122 0.99 -3.20 -10.33
N GLN A 123 1.55 -3.16 -9.12
CA GLN A 123 1.01 -2.37 -8.02
C GLN A 123 1.03 -0.87 -8.31
N ALA A 124 2.12 -0.35 -8.89
CA ALA A 124 2.24 1.07 -9.17
C ALA A 124 1.27 1.54 -10.27
N PHE A 125 1.00 0.68 -11.25
CA PHE A 125 0.10 0.99 -12.36
C PHE A 125 -1.34 0.62 -12.01
N ALA A 126 -1.62 -0.66 -11.76
CA ALA A 126 -2.97 -1.15 -11.59
C ALA A 126 -3.67 -0.51 -10.38
N TRP A 127 -3.02 -0.46 -9.21
CA TRP A 127 -3.64 0.12 -8.00
C TRP A 127 -3.85 1.62 -8.18
N THR A 128 -2.85 2.34 -8.68
CA THR A 128 -2.99 3.79 -8.89
C THR A 128 -4.10 4.08 -9.91
N MET A 129 -4.25 3.27 -10.95
CA MET A 129 -5.31 3.46 -11.94
C MET A 129 -6.71 3.16 -11.41
N THR A 130 -6.89 2.16 -10.54
CA THR A 130 -8.20 1.93 -9.93
C THR A 130 -8.59 3.07 -8.99
N VAL A 131 -7.64 3.61 -8.23
CA VAL A 131 -7.86 4.81 -7.40
C VAL A 131 -8.19 6.02 -8.26
N THR A 132 -7.36 6.35 -9.25
CA THR A 132 -7.54 7.54 -10.09
C THR A 132 -8.81 7.46 -10.93
N ALA A 133 -9.10 6.32 -11.56
CA ALA A 133 -10.36 6.13 -12.29
C ALA A 133 -11.57 6.21 -11.35
N GLY A 134 -11.48 5.67 -10.14
CA GLY A 134 -12.53 5.82 -9.13
C GLY A 134 -12.77 7.28 -8.75
N LEU A 135 -11.70 8.07 -8.59
CA LEU A 135 -11.77 9.49 -8.30
C LEU A 135 -12.37 10.30 -9.46
N ASP A 136 -12.09 9.92 -10.72
CA ASP A 136 -12.68 10.54 -11.91
C ASP A 136 -14.21 10.35 -11.97
N LEU A 137 -14.70 9.21 -11.46
CA LEU A 137 -16.13 8.86 -11.44
C LEU A 137 -16.88 9.43 -10.23
N SER A 138 -16.15 9.86 -9.21
CA SER A 138 -16.70 10.29 -7.93
C SER A 138 -16.95 11.79 -7.86
N ARG A 139 -17.98 12.17 -7.11
CA ARG A 139 -18.25 13.58 -6.79
C ARG A 139 -17.14 14.15 -5.92
N SER A 140 -16.90 15.45 -6.01
CA SER A 140 -15.89 16.16 -5.21
C SER A 140 -16.06 15.95 -3.70
N THR A 141 -17.30 15.84 -3.22
CA THR A 141 -17.64 15.60 -1.81
C THR A 141 -17.39 14.17 -1.32
N SER A 142 -17.31 13.19 -2.23
CA SER A 142 -17.17 11.76 -1.90
C SER A 142 -15.78 11.19 -2.22
N ARG A 143 -14.81 12.02 -2.62
CA ARG A 143 -13.45 11.58 -2.98
C ARG A 143 -12.73 10.86 -1.85
N GLY A 144 -12.85 11.33 -0.61
CA GLY A 144 -12.26 10.66 0.56
C GLY A 144 -12.80 9.24 0.78
N LEU A 145 -14.13 9.07 0.71
CA LEU A 145 -14.78 7.76 0.81
C LEU A 145 -14.37 6.84 -0.35
N THR A 146 -14.19 7.40 -1.55
CA THR A 146 -13.78 6.66 -2.75
C THR A 146 -12.40 6.03 -2.56
N VAL A 147 -11.44 6.83 -2.10
CA VAL A 147 -10.08 6.34 -1.80
C VAL A 147 -10.12 5.33 -0.65
N GLY A 148 -10.88 5.62 0.41
CA GLY A 148 -10.97 4.72 1.58
C GLY A 148 -11.53 3.34 1.24
N LEU A 149 -12.61 3.26 0.44
CA LEU A 149 -13.19 1.99 -0.01
C LEU A 149 -12.25 1.23 -0.96
N ASN A 150 -11.55 1.95 -1.83
CA ASN A 150 -10.59 1.36 -2.74
C ASN A 150 -9.42 0.70 -1.97
N GLU A 151 -8.77 1.47 -1.10
CA GLU A 151 -7.68 0.96 -0.26
C GLU A 151 -8.17 -0.20 0.62
N ALA A 152 -9.38 -0.11 1.17
CA ALA A 152 -9.97 -1.18 1.98
C ALA A 152 -10.09 -2.49 1.19
N ALA A 153 -10.63 -2.42 -0.03
CA ALA A 153 -10.72 -3.58 -0.92
C ALA A 153 -9.34 -4.19 -1.18
N GLY A 154 -8.31 -3.37 -1.39
CA GLY A 154 -6.94 -3.84 -1.64
C GLY A 154 -6.33 -4.59 -0.45
N TYR A 155 -6.42 -4.07 0.77
CA TYR A 155 -5.82 -4.74 1.95
C TYR A 155 -6.65 -5.92 2.46
N ILE A 156 -7.98 -5.86 2.34
CA ILE A 156 -8.84 -7.04 2.55
C ILE A 156 -8.48 -8.13 1.53
N GLY A 157 -8.20 -7.75 0.28
CA GLY A 157 -7.64 -8.64 -0.73
C GLY A 157 -6.36 -9.30 -0.24
N GLN A 158 -5.35 -8.52 0.14
CA GLN A 158 -4.07 -9.09 0.61
C GLN A 158 -4.26 -10.08 1.77
N ALA A 159 -5.08 -9.72 2.76
CA ALA A 159 -5.37 -10.58 3.91
C ALA A 159 -6.04 -11.90 3.48
N THR A 160 -7.09 -11.81 2.67
CA THR A 160 -7.86 -12.99 2.23
C THR A 160 -7.07 -13.89 1.30
N ALA A 161 -6.26 -13.34 0.38
CA ALA A 161 -5.39 -14.15 -0.46
C ALA A 161 -4.30 -14.86 0.34
N GLY A 162 -3.70 -14.21 1.33
CA GLY A 162 -2.72 -14.85 2.21
C GLY A 162 -3.32 -16.08 2.91
N VAL A 163 -4.55 -15.96 3.44
CA VAL A 163 -5.26 -17.07 4.08
C VAL A 163 -5.65 -18.17 3.10
N ILE A 164 -6.20 -17.82 1.93
CA ILE A 164 -6.59 -18.79 0.89
C ILE A 164 -5.36 -19.57 0.41
N THR A 165 -4.29 -18.88 0.07
CA THR A 165 -3.06 -19.50 -0.44
C THR A 165 -2.36 -20.30 0.67
N GLY A 166 -2.30 -19.81 1.90
CA GLY A 166 -1.77 -20.54 3.06
C GLY A 166 -2.58 -21.79 3.43
N TYR A 167 -3.86 -21.86 3.05
CA TYR A 167 -4.66 -23.09 3.12
C TYR A 167 -4.33 -24.04 1.97
N MET A 168 -4.27 -23.52 0.73
CA MET A 168 -3.98 -24.31 -0.48
C MET A 168 -2.64 -25.06 -0.40
N THR A 169 -1.65 -24.50 0.30
CA THR A 169 -0.32 -25.12 0.42
C THR A 169 -0.35 -26.49 1.10
N ALA A 170 -1.35 -26.77 1.96
CA ALA A 170 -1.49 -28.07 2.60
C ALA A 170 -1.78 -29.20 1.61
N SER A 171 -2.47 -28.90 0.50
CA SER A 171 -2.85 -29.89 -0.51
C SER A 171 -1.98 -29.83 -1.76
N TYR A 172 -1.48 -28.66 -2.12
CA TYR A 172 -0.79 -28.44 -3.40
C TYR A 172 0.71 -28.16 -3.26
N GLY A 173 1.19 -27.68 -2.10
CA GLY A 173 2.56 -27.17 -1.94
C GLY A 173 2.69 -25.67 -2.22
N LEU A 174 3.86 -25.09 -1.91
CA LEU A 174 4.12 -23.64 -1.98
C LEU A 174 4.10 -23.09 -3.41
N ARG A 175 4.70 -23.80 -4.37
CA ARG A 175 4.83 -23.35 -5.76
C ARG A 175 3.51 -23.44 -6.50
N GLU A 176 2.86 -24.59 -6.40
CA GLU A 176 1.58 -24.91 -7.03
C GLU A 176 0.48 -23.99 -6.51
N ALA A 177 0.39 -23.77 -5.19
CA ALA A 177 -0.60 -22.87 -4.61
C ALA A 177 -0.43 -21.43 -5.12
N SER A 178 0.81 -20.93 -5.14
CA SER A 178 1.15 -19.59 -5.67
C SER A 178 0.80 -19.46 -7.15
N PHE A 179 1.14 -20.48 -7.94
CA PHE A 179 0.90 -20.52 -9.38
C PHE A 179 -0.60 -20.54 -9.71
N LEU A 180 -1.33 -21.52 -9.17
CA LEU A 180 -2.74 -21.73 -9.49
C LEU A 180 -3.60 -20.53 -9.07
N PHE A 181 -3.37 -20.00 -7.88
CA PHE A 181 -4.10 -18.83 -7.42
C PHE A 181 -3.72 -17.59 -8.24
N GLY A 182 -2.41 -17.36 -8.44
CA GLY A 182 -1.91 -16.19 -9.17
C GLY A 182 -2.39 -16.14 -10.63
N ILE A 183 -2.33 -17.25 -11.36
CA ILE A 183 -2.73 -17.27 -12.78
C ILE A 183 -4.23 -17.01 -12.95
N VAL A 184 -5.07 -17.55 -12.05
CA VAL A 184 -6.52 -17.30 -12.06
C VAL A 184 -6.80 -15.83 -11.80
N VAL A 185 -6.16 -15.23 -10.79
CA VAL A 185 -6.31 -13.80 -10.47
C VAL A 185 -5.93 -12.93 -11.66
N VAL A 186 -4.77 -13.19 -12.28
CA VAL A 186 -4.28 -12.41 -13.43
C VAL A 186 -5.21 -12.53 -14.63
N ILE A 187 -5.64 -13.75 -15.01
CA ILE A 187 -6.54 -13.97 -16.15
C ILE A 187 -7.88 -13.25 -15.92
N VAL A 188 -8.49 -13.43 -14.74
CA VAL A 188 -9.78 -12.82 -14.42
C VAL A 188 -9.66 -11.30 -14.39
N ALA A 189 -8.57 -10.76 -13.85
CA ALA A 189 -8.37 -9.31 -13.78
C ALA A 189 -8.09 -8.68 -15.15
N ILE A 190 -7.32 -9.35 -16.03
CA ILE A 190 -7.14 -8.93 -17.42
C ILE A 190 -8.47 -8.95 -18.16
N GLY A 191 -9.22 -10.07 -18.08
CA GLY A 191 -10.51 -10.22 -18.73
C GLY A 191 -11.51 -9.15 -18.25
N THR A 192 -11.60 -8.95 -16.94
CA THR A 192 -12.43 -7.89 -16.35
C THR A 192 -12.01 -6.51 -16.85
N THR A 193 -10.71 -6.18 -16.81
CA THR A 193 -10.18 -4.89 -17.29
C THR A 193 -10.46 -4.66 -18.78
N ALA A 194 -10.16 -5.63 -19.64
CA ALA A 194 -10.29 -5.50 -21.09
C ALA A 194 -11.75 -5.31 -21.50
N LEU A 195 -12.65 -6.14 -20.95
CA LEU A 195 -14.05 -6.23 -21.37
C LEU A 195 -14.96 -5.21 -20.70
N THR A 196 -14.71 -4.84 -19.44
CA THR A 196 -15.71 -4.11 -18.63
C THR A 196 -15.29 -2.67 -18.29
N ILE A 197 -14.00 -2.40 -18.10
CA ILE A 197 -13.52 -1.06 -17.74
C ILE A 197 -13.62 -0.11 -18.93
N ARG A 198 -14.07 1.10 -18.66
CA ARG A 198 -14.12 2.21 -19.61
C ARG A 198 -13.06 3.25 -19.30
N GLU A 199 -12.62 3.96 -20.33
CA GLU A 199 -11.65 5.04 -20.15
C GLU A 199 -12.30 6.25 -19.45
N THR A 200 -11.59 6.81 -18.46
CA THR A 200 -12.09 7.90 -17.60
C THR A 200 -11.32 9.20 -17.77
N VAL A 201 -10.21 9.23 -18.52
CA VAL A 201 -9.37 10.43 -18.74
C VAL A 201 -10.14 11.66 -19.22
N GLY A 202 -11.20 11.44 -20.00
CA GLY A 202 -12.07 12.52 -20.48
C GLY A 202 -12.75 13.30 -19.35
N PHE A 203 -13.13 12.64 -18.26
CA PHE A 203 -13.79 13.30 -17.12
C PHE A 203 -12.83 14.26 -16.41
N ALA A 204 -11.62 13.81 -16.11
CA ALA A 204 -10.59 14.65 -15.49
C ALA A 204 -10.23 15.87 -16.37
N ARG A 205 -10.08 15.65 -17.69
CA ARG A 205 -9.80 16.75 -18.63
C ARG A 205 -10.94 17.77 -18.64
N SER A 206 -12.19 17.33 -18.60
CA SER A 206 -13.35 18.23 -18.56
C SER A 206 -13.47 19.06 -17.27
N GLU A 207 -13.00 18.53 -16.14
CA GLU A 207 -12.96 19.24 -14.87
C GLU A 207 -11.85 20.32 -14.86
N ASN A 208 -10.71 20.02 -15.49
CA ASN A 208 -9.58 20.96 -15.60
C ASN A 208 -9.81 22.14 -16.56
N VAL A 209 -10.68 22.02 -17.56
CA VAL A 209 -11.00 23.11 -18.51
C VAL A 209 -11.65 24.33 -17.83
N GLY A 210 -12.18 24.17 -16.60
CA GLY A 210 -12.72 25.28 -15.80
C GLY A 210 -11.72 25.97 -14.86
N ILE A 211 -10.50 25.43 -14.71
CA ILE A 211 -9.48 25.98 -13.80
C ILE A 211 -8.48 26.75 -14.64
N ASN A 212 -8.68 28.07 -14.75
CA ASN A 212 -7.68 28.97 -15.31
C ASN A 212 -6.34 28.77 -14.57
N GLN A 213 -5.34 28.20 -15.24
CA GLN A 213 -3.98 28.08 -14.73
C GLN A 213 -3.29 29.45 -14.77
N THR A 214 -3.67 30.36 -13.87
CA THR A 214 -3.14 31.73 -13.80
C THR A 214 -1.97 31.89 -12.82
N GLY A 215 -1.34 30.80 -12.39
CA GLY A 215 -0.17 30.84 -11.51
C GLY A 215 1.09 30.39 -12.24
N SER A 216 2.21 31.07 -12.02
CA SER A 216 3.53 30.58 -12.43
C SER A 216 3.74 29.17 -11.89
N SER A 217 4.02 28.21 -12.77
CA SER A 217 4.22 26.82 -12.38
C SER A 217 5.46 26.74 -11.50
N VAL A 218 5.29 26.40 -10.22
CA VAL A 218 6.41 26.09 -9.33
C VAL A 218 7.20 24.93 -9.95
N SER A 219 8.52 25.09 -10.06
CA SER A 219 9.37 24.01 -10.62
C SER A 219 9.22 22.72 -9.79
N PHE A 220 9.21 21.58 -10.49
CA PHE A 220 9.18 20.26 -9.86
C PHE A 220 10.28 20.12 -8.79
N LEU A 221 11.50 20.59 -9.07
CA LEU A 221 12.63 20.48 -8.15
C LEU A 221 12.35 21.21 -6.83
N LYS A 222 11.70 22.39 -6.89
CA LYS A 222 11.31 23.13 -5.70
C LYS A 222 10.20 22.43 -4.92
N MET A 223 9.19 21.90 -5.60
CA MET A 223 8.15 21.09 -4.93
C MET A 223 8.74 19.85 -4.27
N PHE A 224 9.72 19.21 -4.92
CA PHE A 224 10.45 18.06 -4.41
C PHE A 224 11.25 18.42 -3.16
N THR A 225 12.06 19.48 -3.20
CA THR A 225 12.86 19.92 -2.05
C THR A 225 11.98 20.35 -0.88
N ASP A 226 10.91 21.09 -1.15
CA ASP A 226 9.98 21.55 -0.11
C ASP A 226 9.30 20.39 0.60
N THR A 227 8.78 19.42 -0.16
CA THR A 227 8.02 18.30 0.38
C THR A 227 8.93 17.28 1.07
N SER A 228 10.16 17.14 0.58
CA SER A 228 11.12 16.16 1.10
C SER A 228 11.92 16.69 2.28
N TRP A 229 12.23 17.99 2.35
CA TRP A 229 13.19 18.50 3.36
C TRP A 229 12.88 19.91 3.87
N SER A 230 12.65 20.89 2.98
CA SER A 230 12.69 22.30 3.37
C SER A 230 11.49 22.74 4.21
N ASN A 231 10.30 22.19 3.93
CA ASN A 231 9.13 22.43 4.79
C ASN A 231 9.10 21.39 5.90
N LYS A 232 9.40 21.82 7.14
CA LYS A 232 9.48 20.95 8.32
C LYS A 232 8.26 20.06 8.53
N LEU A 233 7.06 20.56 8.24
CA LEU A 233 5.84 19.80 8.41
C LEU A 233 5.65 18.76 7.30
N LEU A 234 5.85 19.14 6.04
CA LEU A 234 5.78 18.17 4.93
C LEU A 234 6.89 17.11 5.04
N PHE A 235 8.10 17.50 5.46
CA PHE A 235 9.16 16.56 5.81
C PHE A 235 8.70 15.58 6.89
N SER A 236 8.07 16.08 7.97
CA SER A 236 7.58 15.21 9.06
C SER A 236 6.56 14.17 8.56
N TYR A 237 5.73 14.52 7.58
CA TYR A 237 4.81 13.58 6.94
C TYR A 237 5.50 12.63 5.97
N SER A 238 6.48 13.10 5.18
CA SER A 238 7.26 12.25 4.28
C SER A 238 8.07 11.20 5.04
N GLN A 239 8.76 11.59 6.12
CA GLN A 239 9.49 10.64 6.97
C GLN A 239 8.52 9.70 7.70
N ALA A 240 7.35 10.20 8.13
CA ALA A 240 6.34 9.35 8.76
C ALA A 240 5.84 8.29 7.78
N GLY A 241 5.51 8.68 6.54
CA GLY A 241 5.14 7.76 5.47
C GLY A 241 6.22 6.71 5.19
N LEU A 242 7.50 7.10 5.20
CA LEU A 242 8.60 6.16 5.01
C LEU A 242 8.69 5.17 6.18
N ILE A 243 8.62 5.67 7.41
CA ILE A 243 8.85 4.89 8.62
C ILE A 243 7.68 3.91 8.87
N GLU A 244 6.42 4.30 8.67
CA GLU A 244 5.27 3.40 8.86
C GLU A 244 5.39 2.08 8.07
N LYS A 245 6.04 2.10 6.89
CA LYS A 245 6.22 0.90 6.07
C LYS A 245 7.17 -0.13 6.68
N PHE A 246 7.96 0.22 7.70
CA PHE A 246 8.77 -0.76 8.41
C PHE A 246 7.90 -1.78 9.16
N VAL A 247 6.74 -1.38 9.69
CA VAL A 247 5.80 -2.32 10.32
C VAL A 247 5.26 -3.28 9.27
N ASP A 248 4.89 -2.76 8.10
CA ASP A 248 4.38 -3.59 7.01
C ASP A 248 5.45 -4.55 6.47
N VAL A 249 6.72 -4.12 6.41
CA VAL A 249 7.87 -4.99 6.10
C VAL A 249 8.01 -6.12 7.11
N VAL A 250 7.83 -5.83 8.40
CA VAL A 250 7.84 -6.86 9.44
C VAL A 250 6.71 -7.85 9.16
N PHE A 251 5.48 -7.41 8.95
CA PHE A 251 4.34 -8.31 8.72
C PHE A 251 4.40 -9.08 7.40
N TRP A 252 4.98 -8.50 6.36
CA TRP A 252 5.10 -9.13 5.05
C TRP A 252 6.28 -10.11 5.02
N GLY A 253 7.47 -9.67 5.42
CA GLY A 253 8.69 -10.46 5.21
C GLY A 253 9.12 -11.28 6.43
N LEU A 254 9.15 -10.65 7.62
CA LEU A 254 9.80 -11.24 8.79
C LEU A 254 8.85 -12.05 9.68
N MET A 255 7.63 -11.55 9.89
CA MET A 255 6.63 -12.13 10.78
C MET A 255 6.27 -13.56 10.36
N PRO A 256 6.11 -13.89 9.06
CA PRO A 256 5.89 -15.28 8.67
C PRO A 256 7.04 -16.19 9.09
N LEU A 257 8.29 -15.77 8.90
CA LEU A 257 9.47 -16.53 9.31
C LEU A 257 9.55 -16.71 10.83
N TYR A 258 9.18 -15.67 11.58
CA TYR A 258 9.12 -15.72 13.04
C TYR A 258 8.04 -16.68 13.55
N LEU A 259 6.84 -16.64 12.98
CA LEU A 259 5.74 -17.50 13.39
C LEU A 259 6.01 -18.97 13.02
N LEU A 260 6.62 -19.23 11.87
CA LEU A 260 7.07 -20.57 11.49
C LEU A 260 8.17 -21.09 12.42
N SER A 261 9.08 -20.24 12.89
CA SER A 261 10.11 -20.65 13.86
C SER A 261 9.55 -20.95 15.26
N LEU A 262 8.36 -20.44 15.58
CA LEU A 262 7.57 -20.83 16.75
C LEU A 262 6.71 -22.08 16.52
N HIS A 263 6.92 -22.80 15.40
CA HIS A 263 6.19 -24.00 15.01
C HIS A 263 4.69 -23.81 14.71
N PHE A 264 4.25 -22.58 14.39
CA PHE A 264 2.91 -22.40 13.84
C PHE A 264 2.84 -22.95 12.41
N SER A 265 1.67 -23.47 12.02
CA SER A 265 1.44 -23.89 10.64
C SER A 265 1.43 -22.68 9.70
N LEU A 266 1.64 -22.93 8.41
CA LEU A 266 1.60 -21.87 7.39
C LEU A 266 0.21 -21.20 7.32
N PHE A 267 -0.86 -21.98 7.50
CA PHE A 267 -2.23 -21.45 7.57
C PHE A 267 -2.42 -20.54 8.79
N THR A 268 -2.01 -20.97 9.99
CA THR A 268 -2.11 -20.14 11.20
C THR A 268 -1.27 -18.87 11.06
N THR A 269 -0.08 -18.98 10.48
CA THR A 269 0.79 -17.85 10.16
C THR A 269 0.09 -16.86 9.24
N ALA A 270 -0.56 -17.35 8.18
CA ALA A 270 -1.33 -16.54 7.26
C ALA A 270 -2.51 -15.83 7.92
N VAL A 271 -3.23 -16.51 8.82
CA VAL A 271 -4.31 -15.90 9.59
C VAL A 271 -3.79 -14.78 10.47
N LEU A 272 -2.71 -15.00 11.23
CA LEU A 272 -2.15 -14.00 12.15
C LEU A 272 -1.62 -12.77 11.42
N VAL A 273 -0.87 -12.95 10.33
CA VAL A 273 -0.42 -11.86 9.45
C VAL A 273 -1.59 -11.18 8.74
N GLY A 274 -2.64 -11.95 8.40
CA GLY A 274 -3.86 -11.47 7.79
C GLY A 274 -4.69 -10.58 8.71
N ILE A 275 -4.71 -10.84 10.03
CA ILE A 275 -5.42 -9.99 11.02
C ILE A 275 -4.91 -8.55 10.95
N TYR A 276 -3.60 -8.33 10.84
CA TYR A 276 -3.01 -6.99 10.70
C TYR A 276 -3.58 -6.24 9.49
N GLN A 277 -3.57 -6.86 8.31
CA GLN A 277 -4.06 -6.25 7.07
C GLN A 277 -5.59 -6.09 7.06
N MET A 278 -6.31 -7.06 7.61
CA MET A 278 -7.76 -7.03 7.68
C MET A 278 -8.23 -5.89 8.59
N THR A 279 -7.62 -5.74 9.76
CA THR A 279 -7.89 -4.63 10.68
C THR A 279 -7.57 -3.29 10.03
N TRP A 280 -6.39 -3.17 9.39
CA TRP A 280 -6.03 -1.95 8.66
C TRP A 280 -7.05 -1.63 7.56
N GLY A 281 -7.34 -2.60 6.70
CA GLY A 281 -8.26 -2.45 5.56
C GLY A 281 -9.68 -2.06 5.98
N LEU A 282 -10.22 -2.66 7.04
CA LEU A 282 -11.57 -2.36 7.53
C LEU A 282 -11.64 -1.00 8.24
N LEU A 283 -10.69 -0.73 9.14
CA LEU A 283 -10.77 0.45 10.00
C LEU A 283 -10.42 1.74 9.28
N GLN A 284 -9.60 1.70 8.22
CA GLN A 284 -9.22 2.93 7.51
C GLN A 284 -10.40 3.71 6.91
N ILE A 285 -11.51 3.03 6.60
CA ILE A 285 -12.76 3.66 6.12
C ILE A 285 -13.31 4.63 7.18
N ILE A 286 -13.15 4.27 8.46
CA ILE A 286 -13.66 5.02 9.61
C ILE A 286 -12.64 6.06 10.05
N THR A 287 -11.36 5.69 10.15
CA THR A 287 -10.31 6.54 10.73
C THR A 287 -10.04 7.79 9.90
N GLY A 288 -10.24 7.73 8.58
CA GLY A 288 -10.17 8.91 7.71
C GLY A 288 -11.14 10.01 8.18
N ARG A 289 -12.41 9.68 8.39
CA ARG A 289 -13.43 10.61 8.92
C ARG A 289 -13.17 10.98 10.37
N LEU A 290 -12.75 10.03 11.19
CA LEU A 290 -12.42 10.27 12.60
C LEU A 290 -11.34 11.35 12.73
N SER A 291 -10.34 11.32 11.85
CA SER A 291 -9.25 12.30 11.85
C SER A 291 -9.69 13.71 11.41
N ASP A 292 -10.82 13.86 10.70
CA ASP A 292 -11.42 15.17 10.43
C ASP A 292 -11.94 15.84 11.72
N HIS A 293 -12.40 15.03 12.69
CA HIS A 293 -13.01 15.51 13.92
C HIS A 293 -12.03 15.64 15.09
N ILE A 294 -11.14 14.67 15.26
CA ILE A 294 -10.18 14.61 16.39
C ILE A 294 -8.85 15.32 16.04
N GLY A 295 -8.64 15.61 14.75
CA GLY A 295 -7.42 16.21 14.24
C GLY A 295 -6.47 15.18 13.63
N ARG A 296 -5.94 15.51 12.44
CA ARG A 296 -5.04 14.65 11.67
C ARG A 296 -3.83 14.20 12.48
N ASN A 297 -3.14 15.16 13.10
CA ASN A 297 -1.87 14.91 13.76
C ASN A 297 -2.03 14.09 15.04
N VAL A 298 -3.15 14.25 15.75
CA VAL A 298 -3.46 13.46 16.94
C VAL A 298 -3.55 11.98 16.56
N LEU A 299 -4.30 11.66 15.51
CA LEU A 299 -4.43 10.28 15.03
C LEU A 299 -3.11 9.71 14.50
N ILE A 300 -2.33 10.51 13.75
CA ILE A 300 -1.01 10.06 13.26
C ILE A 300 -0.07 9.71 14.42
N ILE A 301 0.04 10.59 15.43
CA ILE A 301 0.94 10.37 16.56
C ILE A 301 0.51 9.16 17.39
N THR A 302 -0.79 9.02 17.67
CA THR A 302 -1.30 7.87 18.42
C THR A 302 -1.12 6.57 17.65
N GLY A 303 -1.31 6.58 16.32
CA GLY A 303 -1.03 5.42 15.46
C GLY A 303 0.41 4.92 15.60
N PHE A 304 1.40 5.83 15.54
CA PHE A 304 2.81 5.48 15.72
C PHE A 304 3.10 4.85 17.09
N TRP A 305 2.49 5.38 18.14
CA TRP A 305 2.69 4.85 19.50
C TRP A 305 1.99 3.52 19.73
N ILE A 306 0.82 3.32 19.11
CA ILE A 306 0.12 2.03 19.09
C ILE A 306 1.00 0.98 18.40
N ASP A 307 1.54 1.29 17.21
CA ASP A 307 2.44 0.38 16.49
C ASP A 307 3.73 0.12 17.25
N SER A 308 4.33 1.14 17.84
CA SER A 308 5.49 0.98 18.72
C SER A 308 5.19 0.02 19.87
N THR A 309 4.02 0.14 20.49
CA THR A 309 3.60 -0.71 21.61
C THR A 309 3.37 -2.15 21.14
N ALA A 310 2.70 -2.34 20.00
CA ALA A 310 2.48 -3.66 19.41
C ALA A 310 3.81 -4.35 19.09
N MET A 311 4.77 -3.64 18.49
CA MET A 311 6.11 -4.14 18.20
C MET A 311 6.85 -4.58 19.47
N VAL A 312 6.83 -3.78 20.54
CA VAL A 312 7.41 -4.19 21.83
C VAL A 312 6.72 -5.44 22.38
N GLY A 313 5.40 -5.54 22.23
CA GLY A 313 4.64 -6.73 22.67
C GLY A 313 5.12 -8.04 22.04
N PHE A 314 5.46 -8.04 20.74
CA PHE A 314 5.95 -9.24 20.04
C PHE A 314 7.29 -9.77 20.57
N VAL A 315 8.04 -8.99 21.35
CA VAL A 315 9.28 -9.42 22.00
C VAL A 315 9.03 -10.38 23.16
N PHE A 316 7.92 -10.18 23.88
CA PHE A 316 7.64 -10.85 25.16
C PHE A 316 6.57 -11.94 25.04
N PHE A 317 5.62 -11.78 24.12
CA PHE A 317 4.43 -12.62 24.05
C PHE A 317 4.44 -13.53 22.81
N HIS A 318 4.21 -14.83 23.02
CA HIS A 318 4.39 -15.87 21.99
C HIS A 318 3.14 -16.74 21.77
N GLY A 319 2.06 -16.54 22.54
CA GLY A 319 0.83 -17.33 22.40
C GLY A 319 0.00 -16.89 21.19
N ILE A 320 -0.68 -17.84 20.55
CA ILE A 320 -1.50 -17.57 19.34
C ILE A 320 -2.52 -16.44 19.55
N VAL A 321 -3.23 -16.44 20.68
CA VAL A 321 -4.25 -15.41 21.00
C VAL A 321 -3.60 -14.05 21.17
N ILE A 322 -2.51 -13.96 21.94
CA ILE A 322 -1.84 -12.68 22.22
C ILE A 322 -1.14 -12.13 20.97
N ILE A 323 -0.57 -12.99 20.12
CA ILE A 323 -0.02 -12.59 18.81
C ILE A 323 -1.14 -12.07 17.90
N GLY A 324 -2.31 -12.71 17.90
CA GLY A 324 -3.48 -12.22 17.16
C GLY A 324 -3.93 -10.85 17.63
N LEU A 325 -3.99 -10.63 18.96
CA LEU A 325 -4.33 -9.34 19.55
C LEU A 325 -3.28 -8.25 19.23
N LEU A 326 -1.99 -8.59 19.27
CA LEU A 326 -0.92 -7.67 18.88
C LEU A 326 -0.95 -7.34 17.38
N SER A 327 -1.33 -8.31 16.54
CA SER A 327 -1.52 -8.10 15.09
C SER A 327 -2.71 -7.18 14.81
N LEU A 328 -3.80 -7.34 15.58
CA LEU A 328 -4.94 -6.43 15.55
C LEU A 328 -4.53 -5.02 16.01
N LEU A 329 -3.76 -4.92 17.09
CA LEU A 329 -3.27 -3.65 17.61
C LEU A 329 -2.38 -2.92 16.59
N ALA A 330 -1.46 -3.63 15.93
CA ALA A 330 -0.65 -3.08 14.84
C ALA A 330 -1.52 -2.67 13.63
N GLY A 331 -2.56 -3.44 13.31
CA GLY A 331 -3.48 -3.09 12.23
C GLY A 331 -4.27 -1.82 12.53
N LEU A 332 -4.65 -1.61 13.80
CA LEU A 332 -5.28 -0.38 14.29
C LEU A 332 -4.33 0.81 14.22
N GLY A 333 -3.07 0.64 14.64
CA GLY A 333 -2.03 1.66 14.50
C GLY A 333 -1.86 2.10 13.05
N MET A 334 -1.73 1.15 12.14
CA MET A 334 -1.63 1.43 10.70
C MET A 334 -2.87 2.13 10.13
N ALA A 335 -4.08 1.76 10.58
CA ALA A 335 -5.31 2.44 10.17
C ALA A 335 -5.35 3.91 10.61
N PHE A 336 -4.68 4.28 11.70
CA PHE A 336 -4.56 5.66 12.17
C PHE A 336 -3.49 6.46 11.41
N LEU A 337 -2.48 5.77 10.87
CA LEU A 337 -1.37 6.36 10.12
C LEU A 337 -1.73 6.58 8.65
N TYR A 338 -1.91 5.48 7.92
CA TYR A 338 -1.83 5.45 6.46
C TYR A 338 -2.78 6.43 5.75
N PRO A 339 -4.11 6.36 5.95
CA PRO A 339 -5.03 7.27 5.28
C PRO A 339 -4.91 8.72 5.79
N VAL A 340 -4.52 8.89 7.06
CA VAL A 340 -4.51 10.20 7.72
C VAL A 340 -3.31 11.04 7.30
N ILE A 341 -2.14 10.42 7.09
CA ILE A 341 -0.95 11.13 6.58
C ILE A 341 -1.22 11.65 5.16
N ILE A 342 -1.85 10.85 4.30
CA ILE A 342 -2.24 11.28 2.94
C ILE A 342 -3.16 12.50 3.00
N ALA A 343 -4.16 12.47 3.88
CA ALA A 343 -5.07 13.61 4.08
C ALA A 343 -4.32 14.84 4.61
N ALA A 344 -3.45 14.66 5.60
CA ALA A 344 -2.65 15.74 6.19
C ALA A 344 -1.72 16.41 5.17
N VAL A 345 -1.11 15.66 4.25
CA VAL A 345 -0.32 16.22 3.15
C VAL A 345 -1.22 17.05 2.22
N ASN A 346 -2.37 16.51 1.82
CA ASN A 346 -3.30 17.19 0.91
C ASN A 346 -3.90 18.48 1.50
N ASP A 347 -4.11 18.53 2.82
CA ASP A 347 -4.62 19.70 3.55
C ASP A 347 -3.60 20.85 3.60
N ARG A 348 -2.29 20.58 3.39
CA ARG A 348 -1.20 21.56 3.50
C ARG A 348 -0.63 22.04 2.18
N VAL A 349 -1.20 21.59 1.06
CA VAL A 349 -0.69 21.91 -0.27
C VAL A 349 -1.77 22.58 -1.13
N LYS A 350 -1.34 23.50 -2.00
CA LYS A 350 -2.24 24.21 -2.91
C LYS A 350 -2.93 23.23 -3.87
N PRO A 351 -4.19 23.47 -4.26
CA PRO A 351 -4.92 22.59 -5.18
C PRO A 351 -4.16 22.24 -6.48
N SER A 352 -3.44 23.20 -7.06
CA SER A 352 -2.62 23.01 -8.27
C SER A 352 -1.37 22.16 -8.06
N GLU A 353 -0.89 22.03 -6.82
CA GLU A 353 0.33 21.29 -6.45
C GLU A 353 0.02 19.91 -5.85
N ARG A 354 -1.26 19.62 -5.53
CA ARG A 354 -1.70 18.41 -4.82
C ARG A 354 -1.18 17.12 -5.46
N GLY A 355 -1.38 16.95 -6.77
CA GLY A 355 -0.97 15.74 -7.49
C GLY A 355 0.53 15.48 -7.38
N THR A 356 1.34 16.50 -7.68
CA THR A 356 2.81 16.38 -7.66
C THR A 356 3.35 16.14 -6.25
N ARG A 357 2.90 16.93 -5.25
CA ARG A 357 3.38 16.79 -3.87
C ARG A 357 2.93 15.48 -3.22
N LEU A 358 1.72 15.02 -3.54
CA LEU A 358 1.27 13.69 -3.12
C LEU A 358 2.10 12.57 -3.77
N GLY A 359 2.49 12.73 -5.04
CA GLY A 359 3.44 11.83 -5.71
C GLY A 359 4.79 11.77 -5.02
N ILE A 360 5.35 12.93 -4.62
CA ILE A 360 6.61 13.00 -3.86
C ILE A 360 6.49 12.34 -2.49
N TYR A 361 5.39 12.58 -1.77
CA TYR A 361 5.11 11.89 -0.51
C TYR A 361 5.04 10.36 -0.72
N ARG A 362 4.32 9.90 -1.75
CA ARG A 362 4.19 8.47 -2.07
C ARG A 362 5.53 7.83 -2.42
N LEU A 363 6.42 8.57 -3.08
CA LEU A 363 7.80 8.12 -3.30
C LEU A 363 8.49 7.81 -1.97
N TRP A 364 8.49 8.74 -1.02
CA TRP A 364 9.12 8.49 0.28
C TRP A 364 8.45 7.36 1.05
N ARG A 365 7.11 7.35 1.08
CA ARG A 365 6.33 6.31 1.73
C ARG A 365 6.67 4.92 1.18
N ASP A 366 6.56 4.72 -0.13
CA ASP A 366 6.75 3.39 -0.72
C ASP A 366 8.23 2.99 -0.75
N SER A 367 9.17 3.95 -0.74
CA SER A 367 10.60 3.65 -0.51
C SER A 367 10.87 3.07 0.87
N GLY A 368 9.96 3.27 1.83
CA GLY A 368 9.98 2.64 3.15
C GLY A 368 9.94 1.12 3.12
N TYR A 369 9.33 0.49 2.10
CA TYR A 369 9.47 -0.96 1.88
C TYR A 369 10.94 -1.33 1.56
N GLY A 370 11.59 -0.50 0.74
CA GLY A 370 12.99 -0.58 0.36
C GLY A 370 13.94 -0.51 1.55
N PHE A 371 13.93 0.65 2.21
CA PHE A 371 14.77 0.92 3.38
C PHE A 371 14.42 0.02 4.56
N GLY A 372 13.13 -0.27 4.75
CA GLY A 372 12.65 -1.18 5.79
C GLY A 372 13.17 -2.60 5.61
N ALA A 373 13.09 -3.15 4.39
CA ALA A 373 13.62 -4.48 4.09
C ALA A 373 15.13 -4.59 4.40
N ILE A 374 15.91 -3.56 4.05
CA ILE A 374 17.34 -3.50 4.34
C ILE A 374 17.58 -3.43 5.86
N PHE A 375 16.92 -2.52 6.56
CA PHE A 375 17.10 -2.35 8.01
C PHE A 375 16.70 -3.59 8.79
N VAL A 376 15.50 -4.12 8.51
CA VAL A 376 14.97 -5.34 9.13
C VAL A 376 15.87 -6.53 8.81
N GLY A 377 16.31 -6.65 7.56
CA GLY A 377 17.21 -7.71 7.12
C GLY A 377 18.57 -7.69 7.81
N ILE A 378 19.17 -6.49 7.96
CA ILE A 378 20.44 -6.29 8.68
C ILE A 378 20.27 -6.66 10.15
N LEU A 379 19.28 -6.11 10.85
CA LEU A 379 19.07 -6.40 12.27
C LEU A 379 18.80 -7.88 12.53
N ALA A 380 17.94 -8.51 11.71
CA ALA A 380 17.63 -9.93 11.85
C ALA A 380 18.85 -10.82 11.58
N SER A 381 19.71 -10.46 10.63
CA SER A 381 20.88 -11.27 10.25
C SER A 381 22.08 -11.04 11.18
N ALA A 382 22.32 -9.81 11.63
CA ALA A 382 23.46 -9.45 12.46
C ALA A 382 23.22 -9.74 13.95
N LEU A 383 21.96 -9.64 14.39
CA LEU A 383 21.57 -9.84 15.78
C LEU A 383 20.57 -10.98 15.89
N ASN A 384 19.27 -10.69 15.81
CA ASN A 384 18.17 -11.66 15.88
C ASN A 384 16.83 -10.98 15.57
N ILE A 385 15.77 -11.78 15.41
CA ILE A 385 14.40 -11.29 15.12
C ILE A 385 13.88 -10.33 16.21
N LYS A 386 14.17 -10.59 17.50
CA LYS A 386 13.71 -9.72 18.60
C LYS A 386 14.26 -8.30 18.50
N SER A 387 15.51 -8.16 18.06
CA SER A 387 16.14 -6.86 17.82
C SER A 387 15.42 -6.05 16.75
N VAL A 388 14.80 -6.71 15.76
CA VAL A 388 13.98 -6.03 14.75
C VAL A 388 12.77 -5.38 15.39
N PHE A 389 12.01 -6.13 16.20
CA PHE A 389 10.82 -5.61 16.86
C PHE A 389 11.15 -4.37 17.71
N ILE A 390 12.26 -4.41 18.45
CA ILE A 390 12.75 -3.26 19.23
C ILE A 390 13.16 -2.10 18.31
N GLY A 391 13.95 -2.38 17.27
CA GLY A 391 14.42 -1.37 16.32
C GLY A 391 13.27 -0.65 15.61
N VAL A 392 12.28 -1.40 15.11
CA VAL A 392 11.09 -0.85 14.48
C VAL A 392 10.24 -0.08 15.49
N ALA A 393 10.06 -0.59 16.72
CA ALA A 393 9.36 0.14 17.77
C ALA A 393 10.00 1.51 18.06
N LEU A 394 11.32 1.55 18.20
CA LEU A 394 12.06 2.80 18.41
C LEU A 394 11.88 3.77 17.25
N LEU A 395 11.98 3.29 16.00
CA LEU A 395 11.73 4.12 14.82
C LEU A 395 10.30 4.66 14.78
N MET A 396 9.30 3.84 15.12
CA MET A 396 7.90 4.27 15.23
C MET A 396 7.75 5.40 16.27
N ALA A 397 8.28 5.19 17.48
CA ALA A 397 8.21 6.15 18.57
C ALA A 397 8.90 7.48 18.20
N VAL A 398 10.10 7.41 17.62
CA VAL A 398 10.86 8.59 17.18
C VAL A 398 10.14 9.33 16.05
N SER A 399 9.64 8.63 15.04
CA SER A 399 8.87 9.22 13.94
C SER A 399 7.62 9.96 14.44
N GLY A 400 6.85 9.33 15.33
CA GLY A 400 5.71 9.98 15.99
C GLY A 400 6.11 11.23 16.78
N GLY A 401 7.26 11.18 17.46
CA GLY A 401 7.86 12.33 18.14
C GLY A 401 8.25 13.47 17.20
N ILE A 402 8.83 13.16 16.04
CA ILE A 402 9.18 14.15 15.00
C ILE A 402 7.92 14.86 14.50
N VAL A 403 6.84 14.11 14.20
CA VAL A 403 5.55 14.70 13.80
C VAL A 403 5.00 15.59 14.91
N MET A 404 5.04 15.15 16.17
CA MET A 404 4.60 15.94 17.31
C MET A 404 5.35 17.28 17.42
N ILE A 405 6.68 17.25 17.34
CA ILE A 405 7.51 18.45 17.44
C ILE A 405 7.24 19.40 16.27
N ALA A 406 7.17 18.87 15.03
CA ALA A 406 6.87 19.66 13.85
C ALA A 406 5.49 20.34 13.94
N CYS A 407 4.49 19.66 14.52
CA CYS A 407 3.16 20.21 14.72
C CYS A 407 3.14 21.35 15.74
N ARG A 408 3.86 21.21 16.85
CA ARG A 408 3.98 22.25 17.89
C ARG A 408 4.64 23.52 17.35
N ILE A 409 5.71 23.39 16.58
CA ILE A 409 6.44 24.52 15.99
C ILE A 409 5.57 25.31 15.01
N ASN A 410 4.71 24.62 14.26
CA ASN A 410 3.89 25.25 13.22
C ASN A 410 2.47 25.63 13.69
N HIS A 411 2.22 25.66 15.00
CA HIS A 411 0.91 25.96 15.61
C HIS A 411 -0.26 25.25 14.91
N CYS A 412 -0.07 23.96 14.60
CA CYS A 412 -1.14 23.17 14.00
C CYS A 412 -2.27 23.07 15.04
N LYS A 413 -3.44 23.66 14.76
CA LYS A 413 -4.63 23.47 15.60
C LYS A 413 -4.88 21.97 15.74
N SER A 414 -4.94 21.51 16.99
CA SER A 414 -5.28 20.14 17.39
C SER A 414 -6.68 19.81 16.91
#